data_AF-A0A1B6NUD9-F1
#
_entry.id   AF-A0A1B6NUD9-F1
#
_cell.length_a   1.000
_cell.length_b   1.000
_cell.length_c   1.000
_cell.angle_alpha   90.00
_cell.angle_beta   90.00
_cell.angle_gamma   90.00
#
_symmetry.space_group_name_H-M   'P 1'
#
loop_
_entity.id
_entity.type
_entity.pdbx_description
1 polymer ?
#
loop_
_entity_poly.entity_id
_entity_poly.type
_entity_poly.pdbx_seq_one_letter_code
_entity_poly.pdbx_strand_id
1 'polypeptide(L)'
;YSVTPRDREPAIFNLLRMHEAQTSIVFCKTRANVNHLLARMSNRGFKCVALSGELSQQERTHALQALRDGRARVCIATDVAARGIDLPGWNW
;
A
#
# COMPACT_ATOMS: atom_id res chain seq x y z
N TYR A 1 -18.19 6.50 4.61
CA TYR A 1 -18.72 5.17 4.99
C TYR A 1 -18.16 4.79 6.35
N SER A 2 -18.99 4.43 7.32
CA SER A 2 -18.53 3.80 8.56
C SER A 2 -18.45 2.28 8.34
N VAL A 3 -17.30 1.68 8.67
CA VAL A 3 -17.07 0.24 8.55
C VAL A 3 -16.68 -0.29 9.92
N THR A 4 -17.29 -1.38 10.36
CA THR A 4 -16.94 -2.01 11.63
C THR A 4 -15.48 -2.47 11.60
N PRO A 5 -14.76 -2.55 12.74
CA PRO A 5 -13.38 -3.00 12.75
C PRO A 5 -13.16 -4.36 12.08
N ARG A 6 -14.13 -5.28 12.24
CA ARG A 6 -14.11 -6.62 11.63
C ARG A 6 -14.15 -6.58 10.10
N ASP A 7 -14.85 -5.59 9.53
CA ASP A 7 -15.13 -5.53 8.09
C ASP A 7 -14.16 -4.62 7.33
N ARG A 8 -13.22 -3.93 8.01
CA ARG A 8 -12.28 -3.00 7.39
C ARG A 8 -11.44 -3.64 6.30
N GLU A 9 -10.76 -4.75 6.60
CA GLU A 9 -9.94 -5.46 5.62
C GLU A 9 -10.76 -5.95 4.40
N PRO A 10 -11.87 -6.69 4.59
CA PRO A 10 -12.77 -7.04 3.48
C PRO A 10 -13.19 -5.84 2.63
N ALA A 11 -13.57 -4.72 3.27
CA ALA A 11 -13.98 -3.52 2.55
C ALA A 11 -12.84 -2.94 1.70
N ILE A 12 -11.62 -2.83 2.24
CA ILE A 12 -10.45 -2.35 1.50
C ILE A 12 -10.18 -3.25 0.28
N PHE A 13 -10.20 -4.57 0.46
CA PHE A 13 -9.93 -5.52 -0.63
C PHE A 13 -10.98 -5.43 -1.74
N ASN A 14 -12.25 -5.31 -1.36
CA ASN A 14 -13.35 -5.20 -2.32
C ASN A 14 -13.27 -3.89 -3.09
N LEU A 15 -13.01 -2.77 -2.42
CA LEU A 15 -12.84 -1.47 -3.09
C LEU A 15 -11.70 -1.49 -4.11
N LEU A 16 -10.55 -2.06 -3.76
CA LEU A 16 -9.41 -2.15 -4.67
C LEU A 16 -9.69 -3.03 -5.90
N ARG A 17 -10.49 -4.10 -5.73
CA ARG A 17 -10.91 -4.97 -6.84
C ARG A 17 -11.95 -4.30 -7.73
N MET A 18 -12.95 -3.66 -7.13
CA MET A 18 -14.06 -3.02 -7.85
C MET A 18 -13.59 -1.89 -8.76
N HIS A 19 -12.62 -1.10 -8.32
CA HIS A 19 -12.15 0.05 -9.08
C HIS A 19 -11.04 -0.27 -10.09
N GLU A 20 -10.61 -1.54 -10.19
CA GLU A 20 -9.43 -1.94 -10.96
C GLU A 20 -8.27 -0.94 -10.81
N ALA A 21 -8.05 -0.45 -9.59
CA ALA A 21 -7.28 0.78 -9.38
C ALA A 21 -5.85 0.63 -9.93
N GLN A 22 -5.46 1.47 -10.90
CA GLN A 22 -4.16 1.35 -11.58
C GLN A 22 -3.02 1.33 -10.57
N THR A 23 -3.05 2.29 -9.65
CA THR A 23 -2.24 2.28 -8.44
C THR A 23 -3.03 2.85 -7.26
N SER A 24 -2.77 2.35 -6.05
CA SER A 24 -3.44 2.80 -4.82
C SER A 24 -2.49 2.85 -3.64
N ILE A 25 -2.78 3.74 -2.69
CA ILE A 25 -2.09 3.79 -1.40
C ILE A 25 -3.07 3.56 -0.25
N VAL A 26 -2.68 2.71 0.69
CA VAL A 26 -3.43 2.43 1.92
C VAL A 26 -2.60 2.88 3.11
N PHE A 27 -3.10 3.88 3.83
CA PHE A 27 -2.44 4.45 4.99
C PHE A 27 -2.78 3.66 6.27
N CYS A 28 -1.75 3.31 7.02
CA CYS A 28 -1.82 2.61 8.30
C CYS A 28 -1.15 3.44 9.39
N LYS A 29 -1.79 3.51 10.56
CA LYS A 29 -1.27 4.29 11.71
C LYS A 29 0.07 3.76 12.25
N THR A 30 0.31 2.46 12.19
CA THR A 30 1.48 1.81 12.78
C THR A 30 2.18 0.92 11.76
N ARG A 31 3.47 0.67 11.99
CA ARG A 31 4.27 -0.26 11.19
C ARG A 31 3.77 -1.70 11.29
N ALA A 32 3.35 -2.11 12.50
CA ALA A 32 2.72 -3.40 12.72
C ALA A 32 1.49 -3.59 11.82
N ASN A 33 0.66 -2.54 11.66
CA ASN A 33 -0.51 -2.59 10.77
C ASN A 33 -0.10 -2.64 9.29
N VAL A 34 0.97 -1.94 8.89
CA VAL A 34 1.52 -2.05 7.52
C VAL A 34 1.92 -3.50 7.22
N ASN A 35 2.74 -4.10 8.09
CA ASN A 35 3.24 -5.47 7.88
C ASN A 35 2.10 -6.50 7.93
N HIS A 36 1.14 -6.31 8.84
CA HIS A 36 -0.06 -7.15 8.91
C HIS A 36 -0.85 -7.09 7.60
N LEU A 37 -1.20 -5.89 7.14
CA LEU A 37 -2.00 -5.72 5.93
C LEU A 37 -1.24 -6.20 4.68
N LEU A 38 0.08 -5.98 4.62
CA LEU A 38 0.94 -6.49 3.54
C LEU A 38 0.83 -8.01 3.44
N ALA A 39 1.02 -8.73 4.54
CA ALA A 39 0.90 -10.19 4.55
C ALA A 39 -0.50 -10.65 4.13
N ARG A 40 -1.55 -9.98 4.63
CA ARG A 40 -2.95 -10.31 4.35
C ARG A 40 -3.33 -10.09 2.89
N MET A 41 -2.80 -9.04 2.27
CA MET A 41 -2.99 -8.69 0.86
C MET A 41 -2.21 -9.62 -0.06
N SER A 42 -0.93 -9.86 0.24
CA SER A 42 -0.08 -10.80 -0.52
C SER A 42 -0.68 -12.20 -0.54
N ASN A 43 -1.17 -12.71 0.60
CA ASN A 43 -1.84 -14.02 0.70
C ASN A 43 -3.13 -14.10 -0.13
N ARG A 44 -3.70 -12.96 -0.55
CA ARG A 44 -4.90 -12.87 -1.39
C ARG A 44 -4.58 -12.55 -2.86
N GLY A 45 -3.30 -12.55 -3.23
CA GLY A 45 -2.83 -12.33 -4.60
C GLY A 45 -2.74 -10.87 -5.02
N PHE A 46 -2.86 -9.92 -4.09
CA PHE A 46 -2.59 -8.52 -4.41
C PHE A 46 -1.09 -8.33 -4.63
N LYS A 47 -0.73 -7.62 -5.71
CA LYS A 47 0.64 -7.16 -5.93
C LYS A 47 0.85 -5.89 -5.11
N CYS A 48 1.42 -6.02 -3.92
CA CYS A 48 1.58 -4.92 -2.98
C CYS A 48 3.01 -4.78 -2.44
N VAL A 49 3.35 -3.56 -2.02
CA VAL A 49 4.60 -3.23 -1.34
C VAL A 49 4.30 -2.43 -0.06
N ALA A 50 5.25 -2.42 0.87
CA ALA A 50 5.20 -1.59 2.06
C ALA A 50 6.13 -0.38 1.92
N LEU A 51 5.70 0.76 2.48
CA LEU A 51 6.53 1.93 2.74
C LEU A 51 6.39 2.33 4.21
N SER A 52 7.36 1.92 5.02
CA SER A 52 7.47 2.24 6.45
C SER A 52 8.85 2.85 6.75
N GLY A 53 9.00 3.42 7.95
CA GLY A 53 10.25 4.11 8.34
C GLY A 53 11.43 3.21 8.69
N GLU A 54 11.33 1.88 8.54
CA GLU A 54 12.42 0.93 8.80
C GLU A 54 13.04 0.36 7.53
N LEU A 55 12.46 0.66 6.36
CA LEU A 55 13.05 0.30 5.08
C LEU A 55 14.36 1.04 4.90
N SER A 56 15.39 0.30 4.52
CA SER A 56 16.61 0.88 3.96
C SER A 56 16.28 1.70 2.71
N GLN A 57 17.18 2.61 2.35
CA GLN A 57 17.01 3.41 1.13
C GLN A 57 16.90 2.54 -0.13
N GLN A 58 17.60 1.40 -0.16
CA GLN A 58 17.53 0.44 -1.26
C GLN A 58 16.15 -0.22 -1.33
N GLU A 59 15.62 -0.70 -0.20
CA GLU A 59 14.27 -1.31 -0.17
C GLU A 59 13.18 -0.30 -0.53
N ARG A 60 13.29 0.94 -0.03
CA ARG A 60 12.41 2.05 -0.40
C ARG A 60 12.44 2.28 -1.92
N THR A 61 13.62 2.33 -2.50
CA THR A 61 13.80 2.52 -3.96
C THR A 61 13.18 1.37 -4.74
N HIS A 62 13.39 0.12 -4.31
CA HIS A 62 12.78 -1.05 -4.96
C HIS A 62 11.26 -1.07 -4.86
N ALA A 63 10.69 -0.72 -3.71
CA ALA A 63 9.24 -0.63 -3.52
C ALA A 63 8.63 0.44 -4.45
N LEU A 64 9.24 1.63 -4.50
CA LEU A 64 8.82 2.72 -5.38
C LEU A 64 8.96 2.36 -6.87
N GLN A 65 10.04 1.67 -7.25
CA GLN A 65 10.22 1.20 -8.62
C GLN A 65 9.18 0.13 -9.00
N ALA A 66 8.87 -0.81 -8.09
CA ALA A 66 7.84 -1.81 -8.33
C ALA A 66 6.47 -1.19 -8.55
N LEU A 67 6.15 -0.16 -7.78
CA LEU A 67 4.96 0.67 -7.97
C LEU A 67 4.96 1.38 -9.33
N ARG A 68 6.08 2.03 -9.71
CA ARG A 68 6.21 2.77 -10.98
C ARG A 68 6.08 1.88 -12.21
N ASP A 69 6.65 0.68 -12.18
CA ASP A 69 6.60 -0.27 -13.29
C ASP A 69 5.30 -1.08 -13.34
N GLY A 70 4.36 -0.87 -12.42
CA GLY A 70 3.12 -1.65 -12.31
C GLY A 70 3.32 -3.09 -11.79
N ARG A 71 4.54 -3.45 -11.36
CA ARG A 71 4.82 -4.74 -10.70
C ARG A 71 4.14 -4.85 -9.34
N ALA A 72 3.91 -3.72 -8.68
CA ALA A 72 3.00 -3.56 -7.56
C ALA A 72 1.94 -2.51 -7.90
N ARG A 73 0.71 -2.75 -7.45
CA ARG A 73 -0.43 -1.84 -7.66
C ARG A 73 -0.96 -1.24 -6.36
N VAL A 74 -0.54 -1.78 -5.21
CA VAL A 74 -0.95 -1.28 -3.89
C VAL A 74 0.27 -0.97 -3.05
N CYS A 75 0.36 0.26 -2.58
CA CYS A 75 1.33 0.71 -1.58
C CYS A 75 0.66 0.73 -0.21
N ILE A 76 1.25 0.09 0.79
CA ILE A 76 0.77 0.15 2.18
C ILE A 76 1.78 0.96 2.98
N ALA A 77 1.37 2.10 3.53
CA ALA A 77 2.31 3.07 4.08
C ALA A 77 1.90 3.62 5.45
N THR A 78 2.87 4.10 6.22
CA THR A 78 2.59 5.03 7.32
C THR A 78 2.60 6.48 6.83
N ASP A 79 1.91 7.38 7.53
CA ASP A 79 1.86 8.81 7.17
C ASP A 79 3.25 9.44 7.04
N VAL A 80 4.17 9.07 7.94
CA VAL A 80 5.55 9.55 7.94
C VAL A 80 6.33 9.03 6.73
N ALA A 81 6.18 7.75 6.40
CA ALA A 81 6.92 7.14 5.29
C ALA A 81 6.44 7.64 3.92
N ALA A 82 5.17 8.08 3.85
CA ALA A 82 4.58 8.63 2.65
C ALA A 82 4.96 10.09 2.37
N ARG A 83 5.29 10.87 3.41
CA ARG A 83 5.87 12.20 3.23
C ARG A 83 7.22 12.03 2.52
N GLY A 84 7.34 12.54 1.31
CA GLY A 84 8.51 12.34 0.45
C GLY A 84 8.44 11.09 -0.45
N ILE A 85 7.27 10.47 -0.59
CA ILE A 85 6.95 9.75 -1.83
C ILE A 85 6.70 10.84 -2.87
N ASP A 86 7.79 11.41 -3.40
CA ASP A 86 7.70 12.18 -4.63
C ASP A 86 7.59 11.14 -5.75
N LEU A 87 6.38 10.94 -6.27
CA LEU A 87 6.13 10.13 -7.46
C LEU A 87 5.94 11.08 -8.65
N PRO A 88 7.00 11.77 -9.12
CA PRO A 88 6.90 12.60 -10.31
C PRO A 88 6.46 11.71 -11.48
N GLY A 89 5.38 12.13 -12.15
CA GLY A 89 4.73 11.40 -13.24
C GLY A 89 3.46 10.63 -12.86
N TRP A 90 3.04 10.65 -11.59
CA TRP A 90 1.75 10.07 -11.18
C TRP A 90 0.71 11.19 -11.04
N ASN A 91 -0.25 11.19 -11.96
CA ASN A 91 -1.40 12.06 -11.92
C ASN A 91 -2.45 11.30 -11.10
N TRP A 92 -2.49 11.51 -9.78
CA TRP A 92 -3.45 10.86 -8.88
C TRP A 92 -4.87 11.39 -9.14
#